data_AF-A0AA96S1E5-F1
#
_entry.id   AF-A0AA96S1E5-F1
#
_cell.length_a   1.000
_cell.length_b   1.000
_cell.length_c   1.000
_cell.angle_alpha   90.00
_cell.angle_beta   90.00
_cell.angle_gamma   90.00
#
_symmetry.space_group_name_H-M   'P 1'
#
loop_
_entity.id
_entity.type
_entity.pdbx_description
1 polymer ?
#
loop_
_entity_poly.entity_id
_entity_poly.type
_entity_poly.pdbx_seq_one_letter_code
_entity_poly.pdbx_strand_id
1 'polypeptide(L)'
;MMNKSGALARKLAALPQYLQHLGGIFREEARELGRLSMLLEIMNNELLDTYFQPILHLRSGKTVGHEVLNRPPSSPQFPSTEHFYDFAGRTEQMFRFEQYCRRMSLSRYMERVPVEDADGDKLVFINVHPGVLNDSRHKSGETLMLLKELGLAPERVVFELTERQAVQDYIGFEKVLSHYREQGFRIAVDDAGSGYNSLKTLVYLKPEFIKLDKSLIRGIHGSREQQELLELVREYAERSSTRVIAEGIETVQELQFLQMAGVDFGQGYALGRPAHHPGYGGFPASALQFPVRGGYRHVSSNR
;
A
#
# COMPACT_ATOMS: atom_id res chain seq x y z
N MET A 1 56.02 26.91 28.86
CA MET A 1 55.90 25.45 28.60
C MET A 1 54.81 24.82 29.46
N MET A 2 53.55 25.25 29.29
CA MET A 2 52.40 24.66 30.00
C MET A 2 51.46 23.97 29.01
N ASN A 3 50.92 22.84 29.49
CA ASN A 3 49.65 22.22 29.10
C ASN A 3 49.60 21.10 28.03
N LYS A 4 50.71 20.40 27.76
CA LYS A 4 50.62 19.10 27.04
C LYS A 4 50.06 17.97 27.92
N SER A 5 50.39 17.96 29.22
CA SER A 5 49.99 16.89 30.16
C SER A 5 48.48 16.94 30.52
N GLY A 6 47.93 18.13 30.76
CA GLY A 6 46.49 18.31 31.03
C GLY A 6 45.57 18.12 29.82
N ALA A 7 46.12 18.21 28.60
CA ALA A 7 45.41 17.87 27.37
C ALA A 7 45.43 16.35 27.11
N LEU A 8 46.55 15.67 27.41
CA LEU A 8 46.68 14.22 27.29
C LEU A 8 45.79 13.49 28.31
N ALA A 9 45.74 13.95 29.56
CA ALA A 9 44.87 13.39 30.60
C ALA A 9 43.37 13.51 30.24
N ARG A 10 42.95 14.63 29.65
CA ARG A 10 41.58 14.81 29.16
C ARG A 10 41.23 13.91 27.98
N LYS A 11 42.18 13.68 27.04
CA LYS A 11 42.00 12.72 25.95
C LYS A 11 41.92 11.27 26.45
N LEU A 12 42.73 10.90 27.43
CA LEU A 12 42.69 9.56 28.03
C LEU A 12 41.40 9.33 28.83
N ALA A 13 40.88 10.34 29.53
CA ALA A 13 39.62 10.26 30.25
C ALA A 13 38.39 10.09 29.33
N ALA A 14 38.46 10.58 28.09
CA ALA A 14 37.41 10.41 27.08
C ALA A 14 37.49 9.07 26.31
N LEU A 15 38.58 8.32 26.47
CA LEU A 15 38.83 7.07 25.73
C LEU A 15 37.75 6.00 25.95
N PRO A 16 37.23 5.76 27.17
CA PRO A 16 36.16 4.78 27.39
C PRO A 16 34.86 5.15 26.65
N GLN A 17 34.51 6.44 26.65
CA GLN A 17 33.32 6.95 25.96
C GLN A 17 33.48 6.84 24.44
N TYR A 18 34.68 7.10 23.91
CA TYR A 18 35.00 6.92 22.50
C TYR A 18 34.96 5.43 22.09
N LEU A 19 35.51 4.53 22.90
CA LEU A 19 35.45 3.07 22.66
C LEU A 19 34.01 2.53 22.73
N GLN A 20 33.18 3.03 23.65
CA GLN A 20 31.76 2.70 23.70
C GLN A 20 31.02 3.19 22.45
N HIS A 21 31.33 4.40 21.98
CA HIS A 21 30.76 4.95 20.76
C HIS A 21 31.16 4.12 19.52
N LEU A 22 32.45 3.80 19.37
CA LEU A 22 32.94 2.90 18.31
C LEU A 22 32.27 1.52 18.37
N GLY A 23 32.16 0.93 19.56
CA GLY A 23 31.43 -0.32 19.74
C GLY A 23 29.94 -0.22 19.41
N GLY A 24 29.34 0.96 19.56
CA GLY A 24 28.00 1.29 19.07
C GLY A 24 27.92 1.22 17.55
N ILE A 25 28.82 1.93 16.86
CA ILE A 25 28.90 1.97 15.39
C ILE A 25 29.08 0.55 14.82
N PHE A 26 30.04 -0.22 15.33
CA PHE A 26 30.26 -1.60 14.86
C PHE A 26 29.04 -2.50 15.05
N ARG A 27 28.30 -2.36 16.16
CA ARG A 27 27.06 -3.13 16.37
C ARG A 27 25.96 -2.72 15.40
N GLU A 28 25.87 -1.45 15.05
CA GLU A 28 24.90 -0.95 14.08
C GLU A 28 25.24 -1.43 12.66
N GLU A 29 26.49 -1.33 12.23
CA GLU A 29 26.95 -1.87 10.95
C GLU A 29 26.74 -3.38 10.84
N ALA A 30 27.05 -4.14 11.89
CA ALA A 30 26.81 -5.59 11.91
C ALA A 30 25.31 -5.93 11.79
N ARG A 31 24.42 -5.10 12.38
CA ARG A 31 22.96 -5.27 12.24
C ARG A 31 22.49 -4.96 10.83
N GLU A 32 23.00 -3.89 10.20
CA GLU A 32 22.65 -3.53 8.82
C GLU A 32 23.12 -4.61 7.84
N LEU A 33 24.33 -5.15 8.01
CA LEU A 33 24.81 -6.28 7.22
C LEU A 33 23.96 -7.54 7.42
N GLY A 34 23.57 -7.84 8.66
CA GLY A 34 22.66 -8.95 8.96
C GLY A 34 21.29 -8.79 8.28
N ARG A 35 20.73 -7.58 8.29
CA ARG A 35 19.48 -7.25 7.57
C ARG A 35 19.62 -7.39 6.06
N LEU A 36 20.73 -6.92 5.49
CA LEU A 36 21.00 -7.06 4.06
C LEU A 36 21.15 -8.52 3.66
N SER A 37 21.88 -9.31 4.44
CA SER A 37 22.01 -10.76 4.22
C SER A 37 20.64 -11.45 4.23
N MET A 38 19.79 -11.12 5.20
CA MET A 38 18.44 -11.66 5.30
C MET A 38 17.55 -11.25 4.12
N LEU A 39 17.61 -9.98 3.68
CA LEU A 39 16.90 -9.51 2.49
C LEU A 39 17.30 -10.30 1.24
N LEU A 40 18.61 -10.49 1.04
CA LEU A 40 19.14 -11.25 -0.09
C LEU A 40 18.73 -12.72 -0.03
N GLU A 41 18.74 -13.34 1.15
CA GLU A 41 18.28 -14.72 1.36
C GLU A 41 16.79 -14.86 1.01
N ILE A 42 15.95 -13.94 1.50
CA ILE A 42 14.51 -13.91 1.18
C ILE A 42 14.28 -13.83 -0.33
N MET A 43 15.04 -12.97 -1.03
CA MET A 43 14.90 -12.81 -2.47
C MET A 43 15.40 -14.02 -3.26
N ASN A 44 16.55 -14.59 -2.87
CA ASN A 44 17.16 -15.71 -3.60
C ASN A 44 16.39 -17.03 -3.42
N ASN A 45 15.71 -17.20 -2.30
CA ASN A 45 14.97 -18.41 -1.96
C ASN A 45 13.43 -18.21 -2.00
N GLU A 46 12.96 -17.07 -2.53
CA GLU A 46 11.55 -16.73 -2.68
C GLU A 46 10.68 -16.85 -1.40
N LEU A 47 11.24 -16.43 -0.26
CA LEU A 47 10.70 -16.70 1.08
C LEU A 47 9.60 -15.74 1.54
N LEU A 48 9.16 -14.77 0.73
CA LEU A 48 7.97 -14.03 1.13
C LEU A 48 6.78 -14.99 1.07
N ASP A 49 5.85 -14.82 1.98
CA ASP A 49 4.54 -15.45 1.92
C ASP A 49 3.53 -14.47 1.32
N THR A 50 2.57 -14.95 0.56
CA THR A 50 1.63 -14.11 -0.20
C THR A 50 0.20 -14.41 0.21
N TYR A 51 -0.50 -13.35 0.59
CA TYR A 51 -1.91 -13.34 0.95
C TYR A 51 -2.68 -12.45 -0.02
N PHE A 52 -3.97 -12.73 -0.16
CA PHE A 52 -4.90 -11.99 -0.99
C PHE A 52 -6.06 -11.56 -0.13
N GLN A 53 -6.35 -10.27 -0.10
CA GLN A 53 -7.50 -9.74 0.62
C GLN A 53 -8.55 -9.22 -0.37
N PRO A 54 -9.83 -9.65 -0.26
CA PRO A 54 -10.84 -9.27 -1.23
C PRO A 54 -11.26 -7.81 -1.05
N ILE A 55 -11.44 -7.13 -2.19
CA ILE A 55 -12.04 -5.80 -2.30
C ILE A 55 -13.44 -5.98 -2.87
N LEU A 56 -14.46 -5.42 -2.19
CA LEU A 56 -15.86 -5.62 -2.54
C LEU A 56 -16.50 -4.33 -3.04
N HIS A 57 -17.38 -4.45 -4.02
CA HIS A 57 -18.35 -3.41 -4.34
C HIS A 57 -19.39 -3.33 -3.21
N LEU A 58 -19.42 -2.22 -2.47
CA LEU A 58 -20.20 -2.12 -1.23
C LEU A 58 -21.71 -2.15 -1.46
N ARG A 59 -22.19 -1.72 -2.63
CA ARG A 59 -23.61 -1.87 -2.99
C ARG A 59 -24.03 -3.31 -3.34
N SER A 60 -23.21 -4.07 -4.06
CA SER A 60 -23.60 -5.39 -4.60
C SER A 60 -23.09 -6.56 -3.78
N GLY A 61 -22.07 -6.36 -2.94
CA GLY A 61 -21.36 -7.41 -2.21
C GLY A 61 -20.45 -8.28 -3.08
N LYS A 62 -20.35 -7.99 -4.38
CA LYS A 62 -19.46 -8.74 -5.27
C LYS A 62 -18.00 -8.36 -5.01
N THR A 63 -17.14 -9.36 -4.96
CA THR A 63 -15.69 -9.17 -4.95
C THR A 63 -15.25 -8.67 -6.33
N VAL A 64 -14.62 -7.50 -6.38
CA VAL A 64 -14.15 -6.85 -7.62
C VAL A 64 -12.67 -7.08 -7.89
N GLY A 65 -11.93 -7.53 -6.89
CA GLY A 65 -10.50 -7.76 -6.98
C GLY A 65 -9.89 -8.12 -5.65
N HIS A 66 -8.57 -8.19 -5.63
CA HIS A 66 -7.79 -8.56 -4.46
C HIS A 66 -6.57 -7.67 -4.32
N GLU A 67 -6.28 -7.27 -3.09
CA GLU A 67 -4.97 -6.72 -2.74
C GLU A 67 -4.01 -7.87 -2.45
N VAL A 68 -2.84 -7.83 -3.10
CA VAL A 68 -1.76 -8.79 -2.89
C VAL A 68 -0.84 -8.30 -1.79
N LEU A 69 -0.80 -9.06 -0.70
CA LEU A 69 -0.09 -8.74 0.53
C LEU A 69 1.06 -9.72 0.74
N ASN A 70 2.27 -9.26 0.47
CA ASN A 70 3.48 -10.05 0.74
C ASN A 70 3.93 -9.85 2.20
N ARG A 71 4.41 -10.92 2.83
CA ARG A 71 4.83 -10.97 4.23
C ARG A 71 6.19 -11.66 4.33
N PRO A 72 7.23 -11.00 4.87
CA PRO A 72 8.50 -11.65 5.12
C PRO A 72 8.36 -12.69 6.25
N PRO A 73 9.24 -13.71 6.29
CA PRO A 73 9.30 -14.61 7.42
C PRO A 73 9.62 -13.84 8.71
N SER A 74 9.11 -14.34 9.83
CA SER A 74 9.43 -13.76 11.15
C SER A 74 10.94 -13.80 11.38
N SER A 75 11.50 -12.69 11.85
CA SER A 75 12.94 -12.52 11.98
C SER A 75 13.27 -11.57 13.14
N PRO A 76 14.29 -11.86 13.96
CA PRO A 76 14.76 -10.91 14.96
C PRO A 76 15.38 -9.63 14.35
N GLN A 77 15.74 -9.65 13.06
CA GLN A 77 16.32 -8.52 12.34
C GLN A 77 15.25 -7.49 11.94
N PHE A 78 14.00 -7.94 11.75
CA PHE A 78 12.85 -7.17 11.31
C PHE A 78 11.66 -7.39 12.26
N PRO A 79 11.43 -6.46 13.22
CA PRO A 79 10.36 -6.62 14.20
C PRO A 79 8.95 -6.53 13.62
N SER A 80 8.80 -6.00 12.40
CA SER A 80 7.54 -5.92 11.69
C SER A 80 7.75 -5.97 10.18
N THR A 81 6.68 -6.27 9.45
CA THR A 81 6.64 -6.18 7.98
C THR A 81 7.00 -4.78 7.48
N GLU A 82 6.50 -3.73 8.14
CA GLU A 82 6.80 -2.32 7.80
C GLU A 82 8.31 -2.05 7.88
N HIS A 83 8.98 -2.44 8.99
CA HIS A 83 10.42 -2.28 9.12
C HIS A 83 11.23 -3.02 8.05
N PHE A 84 10.73 -4.17 7.58
CA PHE A 84 11.37 -4.90 6.48
C PHE A 84 11.26 -4.14 5.15
N TYR A 85 10.08 -3.62 4.80
CA TYR A 85 9.89 -2.85 3.57
C TYR A 85 10.61 -1.50 3.61
N ASP A 86 10.61 -0.81 4.75
CA ASP A 86 11.38 0.42 4.95
C ASP A 86 12.88 0.19 4.72
N PHE A 87 13.40 -0.92 5.26
CA PHE A 87 14.79 -1.31 5.05
C PHE A 87 15.06 -1.63 3.58
N ALA A 88 14.22 -2.46 2.93
CA ALA A 88 14.40 -2.81 1.53
C ALA A 88 14.37 -1.57 0.62
N GLY A 89 13.44 -0.66 0.86
CA GLY A 89 13.23 0.57 0.08
C GLY A 89 14.38 1.58 0.16
N ARG A 90 15.17 1.57 1.23
CA ARG A 90 16.36 2.45 1.38
C ARG A 90 17.68 1.81 0.95
N THR A 91 17.68 0.52 0.59
CA THR A 91 18.91 -0.18 0.16
C THR A 91 19.17 -0.02 -1.33
N GLU A 92 20.42 -0.28 -1.75
CA GLU A 92 20.77 -0.40 -3.17
C GLU A 92 20.06 -1.58 -3.88
N GLN A 93 19.42 -2.48 -3.12
CA GLN A 93 18.65 -3.60 -3.66
C GLN A 93 17.19 -3.25 -3.97
N MET A 94 16.73 -2.03 -3.65
CA MET A 94 15.32 -1.60 -3.79
C MET A 94 14.72 -2.01 -5.15
N PHE A 95 15.40 -1.70 -6.26
CA PHE A 95 14.92 -2.01 -7.60
C PHE A 95 14.76 -3.52 -7.84
N ARG A 96 15.78 -4.30 -7.47
CA ARG A 96 15.78 -5.77 -7.63
C ARG A 96 14.73 -6.41 -6.74
N PHE A 97 14.53 -5.88 -5.54
CA PHE A 97 13.50 -6.33 -4.60
C PHE A 97 12.10 -6.07 -5.13
N GLU A 98 11.84 -4.90 -5.73
CA GLU A 98 10.55 -4.56 -6.34
C GLU A 98 10.22 -5.44 -7.54
N GLN A 99 11.20 -5.73 -8.41
CA GLN A 99 11.01 -6.69 -9.51
C GLN A 99 10.68 -8.10 -8.99
N TYR A 100 11.33 -8.52 -7.90
CA TYR A 100 11.04 -9.79 -7.23
C TYR A 100 9.63 -9.83 -6.65
N CYS A 101 9.23 -8.81 -5.87
CA CYS A 101 7.89 -8.69 -5.29
C CYS A 101 6.81 -8.70 -6.37
N ARG A 102 6.98 -7.92 -7.44
CA ARG A 102 6.03 -7.85 -8.55
C ARG A 102 5.84 -9.19 -9.24
N ARG A 103 6.95 -9.84 -9.61
CA ARG A 103 6.91 -11.16 -10.27
C ARG A 103 6.18 -12.18 -9.41
N MET A 104 6.58 -12.27 -8.14
CA MET A 104 6.00 -13.22 -7.20
C MET A 104 4.52 -12.94 -6.93
N SER A 105 4.13 -11.68 -6.71
CA SER A 105 2.72 -11.30 -6.49
C SER A 105 1.83 -11.74 -7.63
N LEU A 106 2.21 -11.41 -8.87
CA LEU A 106 1.40 -11.70 -10.05
C LEU A 106 1.40 -13.19 -10.39
N SER A 107 2.55 -13.87 -10.28
CA SER A 107 2.65 -15.31 -10.53
C SER A 107 1.82 -16.10 -9.54
N ARG A 108 1.96 -15.80 -8.23
CA ARG A 108 1.18 -16.49 -7.19
C ARG A 108 -0.30 -16.17 -7.24
N TYR A 109 -0.69 -14.98 -7.68
CA TYR A 109 -2.09 -14.69 -7.94
C TYR A 109 -2.65 -15.64 -9.00
N MET A 110 -1.98 -15.72 -10.16
CA MET A 110 -2.43 -16.57 -11.27
C MET A 110 -2.33 -18.07 -10.97
N GLU A 111 -1.37 -18.51 -10.15
CA GLU A 111 -1.27 -19.90 -9.69
C GLU A 111 -2.41 -20.33 -8.76
N ARG A 112 -2.98 -19.38 -8.00
CA ARG A 112 -3.88 -19.68 -6.88
C ARG A 112 -5.30 -19.20 -7.07
N VAL A 113 -5.55 -18.33 -8.05
CA VAL A 113 -6.89 -17.86 -8.42
C VAL A 113 -7.73 -19.05 -8.89
N PRO A 114 -9.03 -19.11 -8.51
CA PRO A 114 -9.93 -20.15 -9.02
C PRO A 114 -9.96 -20.18 -10.55
N VAL A 115 -10.07 -21.36 -11.15
CA VAL A 115 -10.04 -21.53 -12.62
C VAL A 115 -11.16 -20.74 -13.29
N GLU A 116 -12.36 -20.70 -12.69
CA GLU A 116 -13.47 -19.88 -13.18
C GLU A 116 -13.18 -18.37 -13.24
N ASP A 117 -12.18 -17.92 -12.49
CA ASP A 117 -11.80 -16.51 -12.33
C ASP A 117 -10.50 -16.15 -13.06
N ALA A 118 -9.80 -17.15 -13.60
CA ALA A 118 -8.54 -16.96 -14.30
C ALA A 118 -8.72 -16.01 -15.50
N ASP A 119 -9.81 -16.18 -16.26
CA ASP A 119 -10.21 -15.33 -17.40
C ASP A 119 -11.22 -14.22 -17.01
N GLY A 120 -11.43 -14.01 -15.71
CA GLY A 120 -12.38 -13.03 -15.20
C GLY A 120 -11.91 -11.57 -15.29
N ASP A 121 -12.73 -10.67 -14.75
CA ASP A 121 -12.51 -9.21 -14.71
C ASP A 121 -11.96 -8.72 -13.36
N LYS A 122 -11.62 -9.63 -12.46
CA LYS A 122 -11.13 -9.31 -11.11
C LYS A 122 -9.81 -8.56 -11.19
N LEU A 123 -9.74 -7.44 -10.48
CA LEU A 123 -8.56 -6.60 -10.37
C LEU A 123 -7.53 -7.17 -9.39
N VAL A 124 -6.26 -6.92 -9.64
CA VAL A 124 -5.12 -7.35 -8.84
C VAL A 124 -4.35 -6.11 -8.42
N PHE A 125 -4.48 -5.74 -7.16
CA PHE A 125 -3.82 -4.58 -6.60
C PHE A 125 -2.46 -5.00 -6.04
N ILE A 126 -1.40 -4.34 -6.48
CA ILE A 126 -0.03 -4.59 -6.03
C ILE A 126 0.65 -3.29 -5.61
N ASN A 127 1.30 -3.33 -4.45
CA ASN A 127 2.11 -2.23 -3.94
C ASN A 127 3.35 -2.01 -4.83
N VAL A 128 3.65 -0.75 -5.14
CA VAL A 128 4.83 -0.37 -5.93
C VAL A 128 5.56 0.79 -5.26
N HIS A 129 6.88 0.64 -5.11
CA HIS A 129 7.71 1.74 -4.63
C HIS A 129 7.88 2.82 -5.73
N PRO A 130 7.56 4.10 -5.48
CA PRO A 130 7.63 5.17 -6.48
C PRO A 130 9.01 5.36 -7.13
N GLY A 131 10.08 5.04 -6.39
CA GLY A 131 11.45 5.11 -6.92
C GLY A 131 11.71 4.20 -8.13
N VAL A 132 10.94 3.11 -8.28
CA VAL A 132 11.04 2.19 -9.42
C VAL A 132 10.52 2.82 -10.70
N LEU A 133 9.48 3.66 -10.59
CA LEU A 133 8.83 4.30 -11.72
C LEU A 133 9.77 5.29 -12.42
N ASN A 134 10.68 5.92 -11.68
CA ASN A 134 11.65 6.88 -12.23
C ASN A 134 12.94 6.23 -12.76
N ASP A 135 13.12 4.91 -12.62
CA ASP A 135 14.38 4.26 -12.99
C ASP A 135 14.46 3.94 -14.48
N SER A 136 15.46 4.48 -15.17
CA SER A 136 15.74 4.18 -16.59
C SER A 136 16.03 2.70 -16.90
N ARG A 137 16.42 1.91 -15.89
CA ARG A 137 16.59 0.45 -15.96
C ARG A 137 15.27 -0.28 -15.85
N HIS A 138 14.21 0.37 -15.37
CA HIS A 138 12.83 -0.07 -15.55
C HIS A 138 12.44 0.13 -17.01
N LYS A 139 13.05 -0.65 -17.90
CA LYS A 139 12.78 -0.60 -19.32
C LYS A 139 11.31 -0.95 -19.51
N SER A 140 10.62 -0.09 -20.25
CA SER A 140 9.26 -0.30 -20.72
C SER A 140 9.10 -1.75 -21.20
N GLY A 141 8.08 -2.44 -20.68
CA GLY A 141 7.67 -3.76 -21.15
C GLY A 141 8.06 -4.97 -20.31
N GLU A 142 8.94 -4.89 -19.29
CA GLU A 142 9.22 -6.07 -18.44
C GLU A 142 7.95 -6.61 -17.75
N THR A 143 7.14 -5.72 -17.19
CA THR A 143 5.85 -6.11 -16.61
C THR A 143 4.91 -6.65 -17.67
N LEU A 144 4.86 -6.05 -18.86
CA LEU A 144 4.01 -6.56 -19.95
C LEU A 144 4.42 -7.95 -20.42
N MET A 145 5.73 -8.23 -20.51
CA MET A 145 6.23 -9.57 -20.84
C MET A 145 5.80 -10.59 -19.79
N LEU A 146 6.00 -10.27 -18.50
CA LEU A 146 5.52 -11.11 -17.40
C LEU A 146 4.00 -11.34 -17.47
N LEU A 147 3.22 -10.28 -17.68
CA LEU A 147 1.77 -10.39 -17.80
C LEU A 147 1.34 -11.26 -18.98
N LYS A 148 2.04 -11.15 -20.11
CA LYS A 148 1.83 -12.01 -21.28
C LYS A 148 2.15 -13.47 -20.98
N GLU A 149 3.24 -13.76 -20.27
CA GLU A 149 3.60 -15.12 -19.84
C GLU A 149 2.54 -15.72 -18.90
N LEU A 150 1.95 -14.89 -18.04
CA LEU A 150 0.92 -15.29 -17.08
C LEU A 150 -0.50 -15.32 -17.65
N GLY A 151 -0.72 -14.82 -18.87
CA GLY A 151 -2.06 -14.66 -19.45
C GLY A 151 -2.93 -13.62 -18.73
N LEU A 152 -2.32 -12.69 -17.99
CA LEU A 152 -3.03 -11.66 -17.22
C LEU A 152 -3.10 -10.35 -18.00
N ALA A 153 -4.31 -9.83 -18.23
CA ALA A 153 -4.51 -8.56 -18.93
C ALA A 153 -3.98 -7.36 -18.09
N PRO A 154 -3.23 -6.41 -18.67
CA PRO A 154 -2.73 -5.23 -17.95
C PRO A 154 -3.83 -4.41 -17.27
N GLU A 155 -5.02 -4.35 -17.84
CA GLU A 155 -6.18 -3.61 -17.31
C GLU A 155 -6.72 -4.18 -16.00
N ARG A 156 -6.31 -5.41 -15.65
CA ARG A 156 -6.61 -6.02 -14.37
C ARG A 156 -5.61 -5.64 -13.29
N VAL A 157 -4.45 -5.10 -13.63
CA VAL A 157 -3.42 -4.75 -12.64
C VAL A 157 -3.57 -3.30 -12.20
N VAL A 158 -3.63 -3.11 -10.88
CA VAL A 158 -3.67 -1.80 -10.24
C VAL A 158 -2.39 -1.61 -9.42
N PHE A 159 -1.62 -0.58 -9.74
CA PHE A 159 -0.45 -0.21 -8.95
C PHE A 159 -0.85 0.71 -7.80
N GLU A 160 -0.56 0.28 -6.57
CA GLU A 160 -0.80 1.07 -5.37
C GLU A 160 0.45 1.87 -4.99
N LEU A 161 0.27 3.17 -4.79
CA LEU A 161 1.33 4.12 -4.48
C LEU A 161 0.98 4.82 -3.17
N THR A 162 1.87 4.74 -2.19
CA THR A 162 1.65 5.40 -0.89
C THR A 162 1.90 6.91 -0.96
N GLU A 163 1.12 7.69 -0.19
CA GLU A 163 1.26 9.16 -0.15
C GLU A 163 2.67 9.62 0.26
N ARG A 164 3.28 8.96 1.26
CA ARG A 164 4.60 9.34 1.82
C ARG A 164 5.72 9.25 0.80
N GLN A 165 5.57 8.37 -0.18
CA GLN A 165 6.57 8.13 -1.21
C GLN A 165 6.24 8.88 -2.52
N ALA A 166 5.06 9.49 -2.63
CA ALA A 166 4.61 10.29 -3.78
C ALA A 166 5.28 11.68 -3.84
N VAL A 167 6.56 11.62 -4.22
CA VAL A 167 7.43 12.49 -5.03
C VAL A 167 7.63 13.99 -4.71
N GLN A 168 8.92 14.36 -4.68
CA GLN A 168 9.46 15.72 -4.77
C GLN A 168 9.38 16.33 -6.18
N ASP A 169 9.16 15.53 -7.23
CA ASP A 169 8.97 15.91 -8.65
C ASP A 169 7.68 15.27 -9.21
N TYR A 170 6.59 16.02 -9.15
CA TYR A 170 5.28 15.58 -9.62
C TYR A 170 5.20 15.45 -11.16
N ILE A 171 5.99 16.22 -11.92
CA ILE A 171 5.89 16.28 -13.39
C ILE A 171 6.55 15.04 -14.01
N GLY A 172 7.76 14.68 -13.55
CA GLY A 172 8.42 13.46 -13.98
C GLY A 172 7.57 12.23 -13.70
N PHE A 173 6.93 12.21 -12.53
CA PHE A 173 6.09 11.10 -12.11
C PHE A 173 4.77 10.98 -12.89
N GLU A 174 4.09 12.10 -13.21
CA GLU A 174 2.90 12.09 -14.07
C GLU A 174 3.19 11.45 -15.44
N LYS A 175 4.35 11.73 -16.04
CA LYS A 175 4.77 11.13 -17.32
C LYS A 175 4.92 9.61 -17.21
N VAL A 176 5.52 9.12 -16.12
CA VAL A 176 5.69 7.69 -15.93
C VAL A 176 4.34 7.00 -15.76
N LEU A 177 3.46 7.54 -14.90
CA LEU A 177 2.13 6.95 -14.72
C LEU A 177 1.32 6.97 -16.02
N SER A 178 1.43 8.05 -16.81
CA SER A 178 0.79 8.12 -18.13
C SER A 178 1.27 7.00 -19.05
N HIS A 179 2.59 6.72 -19.06
CA HIS A 179 3.14 5.61 -19.83
C HIS A 179 2.62 4.23 -19.39
N TYR A 180 2.35 4.02 -18.10
CA TYR A 180 1.72 2.79 -17.62
C TYR A 180 0.23 2.72 -17.97
N ARG A 181 -0.49 3.84 -17.92
CA ARG A 181 -1.89 3.89 -18.37
C ARG A 181 -2.03 3.57 -19.86
N GLU A 182 -1.12 4.07 -20.69
CA GLU A 182 -1.07 3.73 -22.12
C GLU A 182 -0.86 2.23 -22.38
N GLN A 183 -0.31 1.50 -21.41
CA GLN A 183 -0.15 0.04 -21.45
C GLN A 183 -1.35 -0.71 -20.84
N GLY A 184 -2.37 -0.01 -20.35
CA GLY A 184 -3.60 -0.58 -19.78
C GLY A 184 -3.65 -0.60 -18.25
N PHE A 185 -2.53 -0.38 -17.54
CA PHE A 185 -2.51 -0.42 -16.07
C PHE A 185 -3.36 0.68 -15.45
N ARG A 186 -3.83 0.43 -14.22
CA ARG A 186 -4.53 1.42 -13.39
C ARG A 186 -3.70 1.78 -12.17
N ILE A 187 -3.99 2.92 -11.57
CA ILE A 187 -3.28 3.48 -10.44
C ILE A 187 -4.24 3.67 -9.26
N ALA A 188 -3.80 3.27 -8.07
CA ALA A 188 -4.43 3.60 -6.81
C ALA A 188 -3.48 4.46 -5.96
N VAL A 189 -4.03 5.46 -5.28
CA VAL A 189 -3.31 6.17 -4.21
C VAL A 189 -3.71 5.57 -2.87
N ASP A 190 -2.72 5.06 -2.15
CA ASP A 190 -2.87 4.41 -0.86
C ASP A 190 -2.64 5.36 0.31
N ASP A 191 -3.27 5.06 1.45
CA ASP A 191 -3.22 5.85 2.69
C ASP A 191 -3.68 7.32 2.56
N ALA A 192 -4.59 7.62 1.63
CA ALA A 192 -4.97 8.99 1.34
C ALA A 192 -5.68 9.65 2.54
N GLY A 193 -5.18 10.81 2.97
CA GLY A 193 -5.78 11.61 4.05
C GLY A 193 -5.15 11.39 5.44
N SER A 194 -4.15 10.52 5.54
CA SER A 194 -3.31 10.37 6.75
C SER A 194 -2.12 11.36 6.77
N GLY A 195 -1.81 12.04 5.65
CA GLY A 195 -0.67 12.93 5.49
C GLY A 195 -0.98 14.34 4.94
N TYR A 196 0.05 15.20 4.94
CA TYR A 196 -0.02 16.62 4.57
C TYR A 196 -0.11 16.89 3.05
N ASN A 197 0.21 15.93 2.17
CA ASN A 197 0.36 16.13 0.72
C ASN A 197 -0.74 15.46 -0.12
N SER A 198 -1.71 14.79 0.51
CA SER A 198 -2.76 13.98 -0.13
C SER A 198 -3.45 14.65 -1.32
N LEU A 199 -3.99 15.86 -1.15
CA LEU A 199 -4.75 16.53 -2.23
C LEU A 199 -3.90 16.88 -3.44
N LYS A 200 -2.65 17.33 -3.22
CA LYS A 200 -1.74 17.64 -4.31
C LYS A 200 -1.40 16.37 -5.11
N THR A 201 -1.13 15.28 -4.39
CA THR A 201 -0.90 13.97 -5.00
C THR A 201 -2.09 13.56 -5.87
N LEU A 202 -3.32 13.64 -5.39
CA LEU A 202 -4.51 13.31 -6.19
C LEU A 202 -4.60 14.10 -7.50
N VAL A 203 -4.34 15.41 -7.45
CA VAL A 203 -4.39 16.30 -8.62
C VAL A 203 -3.37 15.92 -9.70
N TYR A 204 -2.13 15.58 -9.33
CA TYR A 204 -1.10 15.22 -10.30
C TYR A 204 -1.19 13.77 -10.76
N LEU A 205 -1.53 12.84 -9.85
CA LEU A 205 -1.55 11.42 -10.18
C LEU A 205 -2.80 11.03 -10.95
N LYS A 206 -3.93 11.73 -10.75
CA LYS A 206 -5.23 11.45 -11.37
C LYS A 206 -5.59 9.96 -11.29
N PRO A 207 -5.57 9.35 -10.09
CA PRO A 207 -5.68 7.90 -9.96
C PRO A 207 -7.08 7.39 -10.31
N GLU A 208 -7.17 6.13 -10.73
CA GLU A 208 -8.45 5.45 -10.92
C GLU A 208 -9.09 5.09 -9.57
N PHE A 209 -8.27 4.91 -8.52
CA PHE A 209 -8.72 4.58 -7.16
C PHE A 209 -8.05 5.44 -6.08
N ILE A 210 -8.83 5.81 -5.07
CA ILE A 210 -8.34 6.39 -3.80
C ILE A 210 -8.66 5.39 -2.69
N LYS A 211 -7.64 4.93 -1.98
CA LYS A 211 -7.81 4.09 -0.79
C LYS A 211 -7.76 4.99 0.45
N LEU A 212 -8.82 4.95 1.25
CA LEU A 212 -8.93 5.67 2.51
C LEU A 212 -8.51 4.75 3.65
N ASP A 213 -7.42 5.10 4.31
CA ASP A 213 -6.84 4.30 5.41
C ASP A 213 -7.84 4.07 6.55
N LYS A 214 -7.61 2.98 7.29
CA LYS A 214 -8.38 2.58 8.45
C LYS A 214 -8.51 3.67 9.50
N SER A 215 -7.57 4.61 9.63
CA SER A 215 -7.68 5.73 10.59
C SER A 215 -8.84 6.68 10.27
N LEU A 216 -9.24 6.78 9.00
CA LEU A 216 -10.40 7.56 8.57
C LEU A 216 -11.71 6.75 8.62
N ILE A 217 -11.61 5.43 8.51
CA ILE A 217 -12.78 4.54 8.44
C ILE A 217 -13.20 4.00 9.81
N ARG A 218 -12.24 3.72 10.70
CA ARG A 218 -12.50 3.12 12.01
C ARG A 218 -13.36 4.06 12.85
N GLY A 219 -14.54 3.59 13.24
CA GLY A 219 -15.51 4.37 14.03
C GLY A 219 -16.29 5.44 13.25
N ILE A 220 -16.20 5.48 11.90
CA ILE A 220 -16.77 6.58 11.08
C ILE A 220 -18.26 6.80 11.30
N HIS A 221 -19.02 5.75 11.60
CA HIS A 221 -20.46 5.84 11.89
C HIS A 221 -20.80 6.76 13.09
N GLY A 222 -19.84 7.03 13.98
CA GLY A 222 -20.01 7.86 15.17
C GLY A 222 -19.23 9.18 15.18
N SER A 223 -18.32 9.43 14.22
CA SER A 223 -17.53 10.67 14.16
C SER A 223 -18.01 11.57 13.03
N ARG A 224 -18.54 12.74 13.39
CA ARG A 224 -18.98 13.72 12.40
C ARG A 224 -17.83 14.22 11.53
N GLU A 225 -16.65 14.39 12.10
CA GLU A 225 -15.46 14.89 11.42
C GLU A 225 -14.96 13.90 10.35
N GLN A 226 -14.92 12.59 10.66
CA GLN A 226 -14.58 11.56 9.68
C GLN A 226 -15.62 11.50 8.54
N GLN A 227 -16.90 11.69 8.85
CA GLN A 227 -17.99 11.71 7.86
C GLN A 227 -17.89 12.91 6.92
N GLU A 228 -17.64 14.11 7.47
CA GLU A 228 -17.44 15.33 6.67
C GLU A 228 -16.23 15.19 5.74
N LEU A 229 -15.12 14.62 6.23
CA LEU A 229 -13.94 14.37 5.39
C LEU A 229 -14.20 13.34 4.29
N LEU A 230 -14.91 12.24 4.60
CA LEU A 230 -15.30 11.26 3.59
C LEU A 230 -16.10 11.90 2.47
N GLU A 231 -17.07 12.77 2.80
CA GLU A 231 -17.91 13.43 1.80
C GLU A 231 -17.08 14.32 0.87
N LEU A 232 -16.12 15.08 1.39
CA LEU A 232 -15.20 15.87 0.57
C LEU A 232 -14.40 15.01 -0.42
N VAL A 233 -13.89 13.85 0.02
CA VAL A 233 -13.18 12.91 -0.85
C VAL A 233 -14.11 12.33 -1.90
N ARG A 234 -15.33 11.95 -1.51
CA ARG A 234 -16.33 11.39 -2.44
C ARG A 234 -16.73 12.39 -3.52
N GLU A 235 -17.00 13.64 -3.16
CA GLU A 235 -17.32 14.71 -4.12
C GLU A 235 -16.18 14.93 -5.12
N TYR A 236 -14.93 14.91 -4.64
CA TYR A 236 -13.77 14.97 -5.53
C TYR A 236 -13.71 13.75 -6.46
N ALA A 237 -13.90 12.55 -5.92
CA ALA A 237 -13.83 11.31 -6.69
C ALA A 237 -14.88 11.25 -7.81
N GLU A 238 -16.13 11.61 -7.50
CA GLU A 238 -17.23 11.68 -8.47
C GLU A 238 -16.91 12.64 -9.63
N ARG A 239 -16.30 13.80 -9.34
CA ARG A 239 -15.97 14.82 -10.35
C ARG A 239 -14.72 14.48 -11.18
N SER A 240 -13.85 13.63 -10.66
CA SER A 240 -12.57 13.26 -11.29
C SER A 240 -12.61 11.90 -12.00
N SER A 241 -13.76 11.21 -12.02
CA SER A 241 -13.88 9.82 -12.49
C SER A 241 -13.01 8.82 -11.70
N THR A 242 -12.74 9.16 -10.44
CA THR A 242 -12.01 8.32 -9.50
C THR A 242 -12.99 7.53 -8.64
N ARG A 243 -12.59 6.35 -8.15
CA ARG A 243 -13.40 5.53 -7.24
C ARG A 243 -12.79 5.46 -5.85
N VAL A 244 -13.63 5.42 -4.82
CA VAL A 244 -13.16 5.34 -3.42
C VAL A 244 -13.20 3.89 -2.92
N ILE A 245 -12.10 3.46 -2.31
CA ILE A 245 -11.97 2.19 -1.57
C ILE A 245 -11.81 2.54 -0.09
N ALA A 246 -12.77 2.16 0.76
CA ALA A 246 -12.64 2.30 2.20
C ALA A 246 -11.93 1.09 2.82
N GLU A 247 -10.84 1.33 3.55
CA GLU A 247 -10.04 0.27 4.14
C GLU A 247 -10.29 0.07 5.64
N GLY A 248 -9.94 -1.12 6.13
CA GLY A 248 -10.00 -1.43 7.55
C GLY A 248 -11.42 -1.50 8.12
N ILE A 249 -12.40 -1.87 7.29
CA ILE A 249 -13.78 -2.09 7.75
C ILE A 249 -13.81 -3.30 8.71
N GLU A 250 -14.04 -3.05 10.00
CA GLU A 250 -14.02 -4.06 11.05
C GLU A 250 -15.42 -4.37 11.60
N THR A 251 -16.37 -3.45 11.48
CA THR A 251 -17.70 -3.55 12.07
C THR A 251 -18.83 -3.42 11.05
N VAL A 252 -20.00 -3.96 11.41
CA VAL A 252 -21.23 -3.86 10.59
C VAL A 252 -21.69 -2.41 10.49
N GLN A 253 -21.53 -1.62 11.55
CA GLN A 253 -21.93 -0.22 11.60
C GLN A 253 -21.10 0.65 10.66
N GLU A 254 -19.78 0.43 10.60
CA GLU A 254 -18.91 1.08 9.60
C GLU A 254 -19.36 0.73 8.18
N LEU A 255 -19.58 -0.55 7.88
CA LEU A 255 -20.05 -1.00 6.57
C LEU A 255 -21.39 -0.33 6.19
N GLN A 256 -22.38 -0.35 7.09
CA GLN A 256 -23.69 0.24 6.85
C GLN A 256 -23.60 1.73 6.57
N PHE A 257 -22.81 2.46 7.37
CA PHE A 257 -22.58 3.87 7.12
C PHE A 257 -21.96 4.11 5.75
N LEU A 258 -20.89 3.39 5.38
CA LEU A 258 -20.21 3.56 4.09
C LEU A 258 -21.13 3.23 2.89
N GLN A 259 -22.00 2.23 3.03
CA GLN A 259 -23.03 1.92 2.03
C GLN A 259 -24.04 3.07 1.87
N MET A 260 -24.55 3.61 3.00
CA MET A 260 -25.47 4.74 2.99
C MET A 260 -24.83 6.01 2.43
N ALA A 261 -23.56 6.23 2.76
CA ALA A 261 -22.75 7.32 2.25
C ALA A 261 -22.41 7.14 0.77
N GLY A 262 -22.70 5.99 0.13
CA GLY A 262 -22.47 5.80 -1.30
C GLY A 262 -20.99 5.60 -1.68
N VAL A 263 -20.19 5.01 -0.80
CA VAL A 263 -18.81 4.59 -1.12
C VAL A 263 -18.84 3.40 -2.09
N ASP A 264 -17.98 3.43 -3.11
CA ASP A 264 -17.98 2.43 -4.19
C ASP A 264 -17.53 1.05 -3.69
N PHE A 265 -16.34 1.02 -3.09
CA PHE A 265 -15.62 -0.20 -2.76
C PHE A 265 -15.14 -0.20 -1.32
N GLY A 266 -14.88 -1.38 -0.76
CA GLY A 266 -14.27 -1.49 0.54
C GLY A 266 -13.60 -2.82 0.81
N GLN A 267 -12.70 -2.78 1.78
CA GLN A 267 -11.86 -3.88 2.21
C GLN A 267 -11.71 -3.84 3.73
N GLY A 268 -11.69 -5.00 4.37
CA GLY A 268 -11.55 -5.09 5.81
C GLY A 268 -11.95 -6.45 6.34
N TYR A 269 -11.64 -6.73 7.60
CA TYR A 269 -11.89 -8.04 8.20
C TYR A 269 -13.37 -8.40 8.31
N ALA A 270 -14.27 -7.41 8.33
CA ALA A 270 -15.71 -7.65 8.25
C ALA A 270 -16.16 -8.17 6.88
N LEU A 271 -15.39 -7.90 5.82
CA LEU A 271 -15.71 -8.26 4.43
C LEU A 271 -14.94 -9.49 3.94
N GLY A 272 -13.72 -9.68 4.45
CA GLY A 272 -12.86 -10.81 4.13
C GLY A 272 -11.45 -10.57 4.65
N ARG A 273 -10.89 -11.57 5.32
CA ARG A 273 -9.51 -11.53 5.81
C ARG A 273 -8.53 -11.91 4.69
N PRO A 274 -7.28 -11.41 4.74
CA PRO A 274 -6.22 -11.93 3.89
C PRO A 274 -6.09 -13.45 4.01
N ALA A 275 -6.01 -14.14 2.88
CA ALA A 275 -5.88 -15.60 2.81
C ALA A 275 -4.86 -16.02 1.74
N HIS A 276 -4.32 -17.23 1.83
CA HIS A 276 -3.31 -17.71 0.85
C HIS A 276 -3.87 -17.92 -0.56
N HIS A 277 -5.18 -18.01 -0.72
CA HIS A 277 -5.87 -18.12 -2.01
C HIS A 277 -6.77 -16.87 -2.22
N PRO A 278 -6.86 -16.33 -3.45
CA PRO A 278 -7.81 -15.27 -3.78
C PRO A 278 -9.25 -15.76 -3.64
N GLY A 279 -9.83 -15.55 -2.45
CA GLY A 279 -11.18 -15.95 -2.13
C GLY A 279 -12.21 -14.86 -2.37
N TYR A 280 -13.49 -15.23 -2.30
CA TYR A 280 -14.58 -14.27 -2.27
C TYR A 280 -14.80 -13.74 -0.86
N GLY A 281 -14.94 -12.43 -0.72
CA GLY A 281 -15.48 -11.86 0.50
C GLY A 281 -17.01 -11.85 0.50
N GLY A 282 -17.60 -11.36 1.59
CA GLY A 282 -19.04 -11.22 1.73
C GLY A 282 -19.42 -10.27 2.85
N PHE A 283 -20.68 -9.86 2.88
CA PHE A 283 -21.19 -9.07 3.99
C PHE A 283 -21.45 -9.96 5.21
N PRO A 284 -21.20 -9.46 6.43
CA PRO A 284 -21.58 -10.17 7.65
C PRO A 284 -23.09 -10.39 7.66
N ALA A 285 -23.54 -11.54 8.18
CA ALA A 285 -24.97 -11.94 8.15
C ALA A 285 -25.93 -10.93 8.82
N SER A 286 -25.42 -10.11 9.75
CA SER A 286 -26.17 -9.04 10.43
C SER A 286 -26.30 -7.75 9.61
N ALA A 287 -25.59 -7.60 8.50
CA ALA A 287 -25.74 -6.48 7.56
C ALA A 287 -26.91 -6.76 6.60
N LEU A 288 -28.15 -6.67 7.08
CA LEU A 288 -29.31 -6.75 6.20
C LEU A 288 -29.33 -5.59 5.19
N GLN A 289 -29.58 -5.92 3.93
CA GLN A 289 -29.54 -5.04 2.75
C GLN A 289 -30.57 -3.89 2.87
N PHE A 290 -30.11 -2.64 2.82
CA PHE A 290 -30.99 -1.49 2.72
C PHE A 290 -31.55 -1.34 1.29
N PRO A 291 -32.84 -0.98 1.11
CA PRO A 291 -33.36 -0.63 -0.19
C PRO A 291 -32.71 0.67 -0.68
N VAL A 292 -32.29 0.65 -1.94
CA VAL A 292 -31.73 1.79 -2.66
C VAL A 292 -32.80 2.89 -2.75
N ARG A 293 -32.75 3.91 -1.88
CA ARG A 293 -33.32 5.25 -2.14
C ARG A 293 -32.97 6.25 -1.04
N GLY A 294 -32.38 7.37 -1.45
CA GLY A 294 -32.27 8.60 -0.67
C GLY A 294 -30.82 9.02 -0.46
N GLY A 295 -30.30 9.86 -1.36
CA GLY A 295 -29.06 10.58 -1.10
C GLY A 295 -29.14 11.28 0.25
N TYR A 296 -28.05 11.23 1.00
CA TYR A 296 -27.88 11.90 2.28
C TYR A 296 -28.29 13.38 2.10
N ARG A 297 -29.48 13.78 2.56
CA ARG A 297 -29.85 15.20 2.59
C ARG A 297 -29.24 15.78 3.84
N HIS A 298 -28.21 16.59 3.62
CA HIS A 298 -27.63 17.47 4.63
C HIS A 298 -28.75 18.21 5.37
N VAL A 299 -28.89 17.98 6.68
CA VAL A 299 -29.65 18.89 7.53
C VAL A 299 -28.73 20.08 7.74
N SER A 300 -28.87 21.11 6.91
CA SER A 300 -28.26 22.42 7.16
C SER A 300 -28.79 22.92 8.50
N SER A 301 -27.95 22.99 9.51
CA SER A 301 -28.26 23.68 10.75
C SER A 301 -28.28 25.18 10.46
N ASN A 302 -29.47 25.73 10.20
CA ASN A 302 -29.71 27.16 10.41
C ASN A 302 -29.65 27.43 11.91
N ARG A 303 -28.54 28.00 12.38
CA ARG A 303 -28.49 28.99 13.48
C ARG A 303 -27.28 29.88 13.29
#